data_AF-A0A835TP74-F1
#
_entry.id   AF-A0A835TP74-F1
#
_cell.length_a   1.000
_cell.length_b   1.000
_cell.length_c   1.000
_cell.angle_alpha   90.00
_cell.angle_beta   90.00
_cell.angle_gamma   90.00
#
_symmetry.space_group_name_H-M   'P 1'
#
loop_
_entity.id
_entity.type
_entity.pdbx_description
1 polymer ?
#
loop_
_entity_poly.entity_id
_entity_poly.type
_entity_poly.pdbx_seq_one_letter_code
_entity_poly.pdbx_strand_id
1 'polypeptide(L)'
;VSITIIEARQLVGLNMDPVVCVEYFVFDFHVPPDVMFDKIIKLSVIHSKNLLRSGTLVGSFKMDVGTVYTQPEHQFYHKWAILSDPEDLTAGLKGYLKCDIAVVGKGDNIKTPHKANETEEDDIEG
;
A
#
# COMPACT_ATOMS: atom_id res chain seq x y z
N VAL A 1 11.33 5.31 -4.20
CA VAL A 1 10.03 4.91 -3.57
C VAL A 1 10.15 3.46 -3.17
N SER A 2 9.90 3.13 -1.90
CA SER A 2 9.89 1.76 -1.38
C SER A 2 8.50 1.39 -0.90
N ILE A 3 8.03 0.19 -1.24
CA ILE A 3 6.71 -0.32 -0.87
C ILE A 3 6.87 -1.72 -0.30
N THR A 4 6.31 -1.96 0.87
CA THR A 4 6.20 -3.29 1.49
C THR A 4 4.73 -3.65 1.62
N ILE A 5 4.31 -4.75 0.99
CA ILE A 5 2.99 -5.35 1.20
C ILE A 5 3.07 -6.24 2.44
N ILE A 6 2.06 -6.18 3.31
CA ILE A 6 2.01 -6.96 4.55
C ILE A 6 0.89 -7.99 4.47
N GLU A 7 -0.34 -7.54 4.23
CA GLU A 7 -1.50 -8.42 4.09
C GLU A 7 -2.63 -7.77 3.28
N ALA A 8 -3.50 -8.60 2.70
CA ALA A 8 -4.72 -8.18 2.05
C ALA A 8 -5.93 -8.94 2.60
N ARG A 9 -7.06 -8.23 2.76
CA ARG A 9 -8.31 -8.76 3.29
C ARG A 9 -9.49 -8.28 2.45
N GLN A 10 -10.46 -9.15 2.18
CA GLN A 10 -11.69 -8.78 1.45
C GLN A 10 -12.88 -8.63 2.41
N LEU A 11 -13.92 -7.90 2.00
CA LEU A 11 -15.18 -7.89 2.74
C LEU A 11 -15.92 -9.23 2.63
N VAL A 12 -16.70 -9.54 3.68
CA VAL A 12 -17.53 -10.74 3.78
C VAL A 12 -18.43 -10.88 2.55
N GLY A 13 -18.47 -12.09 1.98
CA GLY A 13 -19.27 -12.41 0.78
C GLY A 13 -18.49 -12.33 -0.53
N LEU A 14 -17.27 -11.81 -0.51
CA LEU A 14 -16.33 -11.84 -1.62
C LEU A 14 -15.09 -12.59 -1.12
N ASN A 15 -14.93 -13.85 -1.51
CA ASN A 15 -13.98 -14.74 -0.84
C ASN A 15 -12.53 -14.50 -1.33
N MET A 16 -11.74 -13.75 -0.57
CA MET A 16 -10.28 -13.79 -0.59
C MET A 16 -9.85 -14.37 0.74
N ASP A 17 -9.25 -15.56 0.73
CA ASP A 17 -8.61 -16.10 1.93
C ASP A 17 -7.62 -15.04 2.46
N PRO A 18 -7.49 -14.85 3.79
CA PRO A 18 -6.53 -13.89 4.33
C PRO A 18 -5.12 -14.27 3.84
N VAL A 19 -4.56 -13.45 2.94
CA VAL A 19 -3.23 -13.70 2.39
C VAL A 19 -2.25 -12.73 3.03
N VAL A 20 -1.25 -13.31 3.69
CA VAL A 20 -0.02 -12.60 4.05
C VAL A 20 0.87 -12.63 2.81
N CYS A 21 0.95 -11.50 2.10
CA CYS A 21 1.86 -11.32 0.98
C CYS A 21 2.95 -10.35 1.42
N VAL A 22 4.16 -10.86 1.69
CA VAL A 22 5.32 -9.99 1.92
C VAL A 22 6.05 -9.80 0.61
N GLU A 23 5.75 -8.70 -0.07
CA GLU A 23 6.42 -8.30 -1.29
C GLU A 23 7.02 -6.91 -1.11
N TYR A 24 8.28 -6.76 -1.52
CA TYR A 24 9.02 -5.52 -1.41
C TYR A 24 9.40 -5.00 -2.80
N PHE A 25 9.06 -3.75 -3.06
CA PHE A 25 9.35 -3.09 -4.33
C PHE A 25 10.12 -1.81 -4.09
N VAL A 26 11.20 -1.61 -4.86
CA VAL A 26 11.97 -0.36 -4.87
C VAL A 26 12.01 0.18 -6.27
N PHE A 27 11.72 1.47 -6.38
CA PHE A 27 11.74 2.21 -7.63
C PHE A 27 12.59 3.47 -7.48
N ASP A 28 13.59 3.60 -8.35
CA ASP A 28 14.46 4.76 -8.44
C ASP A 28 14.08 5.60 -9.65
N PHE A 29 14.00 6.93 -9.46
CA PHE A 29 13.57 7.87 -10.48
C PHE A 29 14.56 9.03 -10.57
N HIS A 30 14.82 9.49 -11.80
CA HIS A 30 15.70 10.63 -12.09
C HIS A 30 14.87 11.75 -12.72
N VAL A 31 14.05 12.41 -11.92
CA VAL A 31 13.17 13.52 -12.35
C VAL A 31 13.12 14.60 -11.26
N PRO A 32 12.74 15.85 -11.60
CA PRO A 32 12.54 16.91 -10.62
C PRO A 32 11.48 16.54 -9.56
N PRO A 33 11.61 17.00 -8.29
CA PRO A 33 10.67 16.67 -7.22
C PRO A 33 9.22 17.03 -7.52
N ASP A 34 8.96 18.20 -8.11
CA ASP A 34 7.63 18.64 -8.54
C ASP A 34 7.00 17.66 -9.52
N VAL A 35 7.76 17.19 -10.50
CA VAL A 35 7.31 16.16 -11.46
C VAL A 35 7.12 14.79 -10.79
N MET A 36 7.94 14.47 -9.79
CA MET A 36 7.86 13.21 -9.05
C MET A 36 6.64 13.16 -8.15
N PHE A 37 6.32 14.25 -7.46
CA PHE A 37 5.23 14.31 -6.50
C PHE A 37 3.86 14.14 -7.15
N ASP A 38 3.71 14.56 -8.41
CA ASP A 38 2.48 14.34 -9.20
C ASP A 38 2.34 12.89 -9.72
N LYS A 39 3.35 12.02 -9.56
CA LYS A 39 3.24 10.62 -9.99
C LYS A 39 2.29 9.85 -9.07
N ILE A 40 1.50 8.96 -9.67
CA ILE A 40 0.55 8.10 -8.95
C ILE A 40 1.19 6.76 -8.60
N ILE A 41 1.18 6.41 -7.33
CA ILE A 41 1.36 5.05 -6.83
C ILE A 41 0.02 4.33 -6.97
N LYS A 42 -0.02 3.25 -7.74
CA LYS A 42 -1.20 2.39 -7.88
C LYS A 42 -0.90 1.00 -7.31
N LEU A 43 -1.59 0.63 -6.26
CA LEU A 43 -1.59 -0.73 -5.71
C LEU A 43 -2.82 -1.47 -6.23
N SER A 44 -2.67 -2.71 -6.68
CA SER A 44 -3.78 -3.51 -7.23
C SER A 44 -3.71 -4.92 -6.70
N VAL A 45 -4.84 -5.41 -6.21
CA VAL A 45 -4.98 -6.79 -5.73
C VAL A 45 -5.70 -7.59 -6.80
N ILE A 46 -5.12 -8.72 -7.20
CA ILE A 46 -5.61 -9.56 -8.28
C ILE A 46 -5.77 -10.97 -7.73
N HIS A 47 -6.83 -11.67 -8.11
CA HIS A 47 -7.00 -13.07 -7.75
C HIS A 47 -5.89 -13.94 -8.36
N SER A 48 -5.05 -14.53 -7.51
CA SER A 48 -4.03 -15.48 -7.91
C SER A 48 -4.68 -16.83 -8.25
N LYS A 49 -4.69 -17.19 -9.54
CA LYS A 49 -4.87 -18.54 -10.07
C LYS A 49 -5.95 -19.40 -9.39
N ASN A 50 -7.21 -19.09 -9.66
CA ASN A 50 -8.29 -20.07 -9.69
C ASN A 50 -8.81 -20.11 -11.15
N LEU A 51 -8.98 -21.30 -11.75
CA LEU A 51 -9.21 -21.49 -13.20
C LEU A 51 -10.36 -20.65 -13.80
N LEU A 52 -11.31 -20.17 -12.98
CA LEU A 52 -12.46 -19.38 -13.39
C LEU A 52 -12.36 -17.86 -13.12
N ARG A 53 -11.39 -17.39 -12.31
CA ARG A 53 -11.25 -15.98 -11.88
C ARG A 53 -9.79 -15.47 -11.87
N SER A 54 -8.85 -16.24 -12.42
CA SER A 54 -7.45 -15.86 -12.49
C SER A 54 -7.28 -14.58 -13.29
N GLY A 55 -6.58 -13.59 -12.73
CA GLY A 55 -6.35 -12.30 -13.39
C GLY A 55 -7.47 -11.27 -13.20
N THR A 56 -8.55 -11.60 -12.48
CA THR A 56 -9.59 -10.63 -12.14
C THR A 56 -9.10 -9.67 -11.07
N LEU A 57 -9.26 -8.36 -11.31
CA LEU A 57 -8.99 -7.31 -10.34
C LEU A 57 -9.98 -7.43 -9.17
N VAL A 58 -9.45 -7.55 -7.96
CA VAL A 58 -10.25 -7.50 -6.71
C VAL A 58 -10.54 -6.05 -6.36
N GLY A 59 -9.55 -5.19 -6.52
CA GLY A 59 -9.65 -3.75 -6.31
C GLY A 59 -8.29 -3.09 -6.38
N SER A 60 -8.29 -1.76 -6.39
CA SER A 60 -7.08 -0.97 -6.41
C SER A 60 -7.14 0.19 -5.43
N PHE A 61 -5.95 0.65 -5.05
CA PHE A 61 -5.76 1.86 -4.28
C PHE A 61 -4.78 2.77 -5.05
N LYS A 62 -5.01 4.08 -5.01
CA LYS A 62 -4.17 5.08 -5.68
C LYS A 62 -3.90 6.25 -4.75
N MET A 63 -2.67 6.76 -4.78
CA MET A 63 -2.27 8.03 -4.16
C MET A 63 -1.14 8.64 -4.98
N ASP A 64 -0.96 9.96 -4.92
CA ASP A 64 0.23 10.60 -5.48
C ASP A 64 1.44 10.46 -4.54
N VAL A 65 2.64 10.55 -5.09
CA VAL A 65 3.90 10.42 -4.34
C VAL A 65 4.07 11.58 -3.35
N GLY A 66 3.61 12.78 -3.70
CA GLY A 66 3.64 13.96 -2.83
C GLY A 66 2.90 13.72 -1.52
N THR A 67 1.74 13.05 -1.57
CA THR A 67 0.97 12.66 -0.38
C THR A 67 1.80 11.82 0.59
N VAL A 68 2.59 10.84 0.11
CA VAL A 68 3.50 10.08 0.98
C VAL A 68 4.62 10.97 1.51
N TYR A 69 5.21 11.78 0.65
CA TYR A 69 6.33 12.65 1.00
C TYR A 69 5.97 13.69 2.06
N THR A 70 4.72 14.15 2.11
CA THR A 70 4.26 15.11 3.13
C THR A 70 4.01 14.49 4.50
N GLN A 71 4.02 13.16 4.63
CA GLN A 71 3.89 12.50 5.93
C GLN A 71 5.13 12.70 6.79
N PRO A 72 4.99 12.59 8.13
CA PRO A 72 6.15 12.47 9.02
C PRO A 72 7.10 11.37 8.54
N GLU A 73 8.39 11.71 8.46
CA GLU A 73 9.44 10.81 7.96
C GLU A 73 9.25 10.32 6.52
N HIS A 74 8.42 11.01 5.74
CA HIS A 74 8.13 10.70 4.34
C HIS A 74 7.58 9.27 4.14
N GLN A 75 6.80 8.78 5.12
CA GLN A 75 6.30 7.40 5.11
C GLN A 75 4.88 7.22 5.65
N PHE A 76 4.24 6.17 5.14
CA PHE A 76 3.15 5.46 5.80
C PHE A 76 3.70 4.15 6.36
N TYR A 77 3.56 3.95 7.67
CA TYR A 77 3.96 2.71 8.35
C TYR A 77 2.73 1.97 8.89
N HIS A 78 2.62 0.69 8.55
CA HIS A 78 1.57 -0.24 8.93
C HIS A 78 0.16 0.30 8.67
N LYS A 79 -0.05 0.99 7.54
CA LYS A 79 -1.32 1.64 7.22
C LYS A 79 -2.21 0.76 6.34
N TRP A 80 -3.51 0.86 6.59
CA TRP A 80 -4.55 0.23 5.79
C TRP A 80 -4.99 1.15 4.65
N ALA A 81 -4.95 0.63 3.44
CA ALA A 81 -5.51 1.23 2.24
C ALA A 81 -6.82 0.53 1.88
N ILE A 82 -7.83 1.31 1.49
CA ILE A 82 -9.12 0.79 1.04
C ILE A 82 -9.00 0.43 -0.43
N LEU A 83 -9.44 -0.79 -0.77
CA LEU A 83 -9.53 -1.26 -2.15
C LEU A 83 -10.91 -0.89 -2.72
N SER A 84 -10.91 -0.20 -3.85
CA SER A 84 -12.12 0.10 -4.63
C SER A 84 -12.01 -0.48 -6.04
N ASP A 85 -13.16 -0.67 -6.69
CA ASP A 85 -13.20 -0.99 -8.11
C ASP A 85 -13.02 0.32 -8.90
N PRO A 86 -11.94 0.47 -9.70
CA PRO A 86 -11.71 1.67 -10.48
C PRO A 86 -12.75 1.88 -11.59
N GLU A 87 -13.42 0.82 -12.04
CA GLU A 87 -14.43 0.88 -13.11
C GLU A 87 -15.86 1.03 -12.55
N ASP A 88 -16.05 0.82 -11.25
CA ASP A 88 -17.34 0.97 -10.59
C ASP A 88 -17.18 1.59 -9.19
N LEU A 89 -17.24 2.91 -9.14
CA LEU A 89 -17.20 3.68 -7.89
C LEU A 89 -18.45 3.47 -7.01
N THR A 90 -19.54 2.94 -7.59
CA THR A 90 -20.78 2.65 -6.85
C THR A 90 -20.75 1.27 -6.19
N ALA A 91 -19.83 0.41 -6.62
CA ALA A 91 -19.64 -0.95 -6.12
C ALA A 91 -19.17 -1.03 -4.66
N GLY A 92 -18.90 0.12 -4.04
CA GLY A 92 -18.49 0.26 -2.65
C GLY A 92 -17.09 -0.29 -2.38
N LEU A 93 -16.83 -0.50 -1.09
CA LEU A 93 -15.56 -1.00 -0.57
C LEU A 93 -15.38 -2.48 -0.98
N LYS A 94 -14.23 -2.83 -1.56
CA LYS A 94 -13.93 -4.22 -1.98
C LYS A 94 -13.09 -4.96 -0.95
N GLY A 95 -12.24 -4.26 -0.22
CA GLY A 95 -11.37 -4.85 0.79
C GLY A 95 -10.35 -3.84 1.32
N TYR A 96 -9.32 -4.36 1.98
CA TYR A 96 -8.26 -3.60 2.61
C TYR A 96 -6.89 -4.20 2.29
N LEU A 97 -5.89 -3.35 2.16
CA LEU A 97 -4.48 -3.71 1.95
C LEU A 97 -3.65 -3.03 3.03
N LYS A 98 -2.90 -3.79 3.83
CA LYS A 98 -1.94 -3.24 4.78
C LYS A 98 -0.57 -3.16 4.11
N CYS A 99 0.04 -1.99 4.13
CA CYS A 99 1.35 -1.77 3.54
C CYS A 99 2.16 -0.67 4.23
N ASP A 100 3.47 -0.71 4.00
CA ASP A 100 4.38 0.40 4.23
C ASP A 100 4.73 1.06 2.90
N ILE A 101 4.79 2.39 2.88
CA ILE A 101 5.20 3.16 1.70
C ILE A 101 6.12 4.27 2.18
N ALA A 102 7.34 4.36 1.63
CA ALA A 102 8.27 5.44 1.93
C ALA A 102 8.85 6.06 0.66
N VAL A 103 9.11 7.37 0.72
CA VAL A 103 9.70 8.15 -0.36
C VAL A 103 10.95 8.83 0.18
N VAL A 104 12.09 8.58 -0.46
CA VAL A 104 13.36 9.23 -0.12
C VAL A 104 13.73 10.18 -1.26
N GLY A 105 13.83 11.46 -0.95
CA GLY A 105 14.32 12.51 -1.84
C GLY A 105 15.83 12.71 -1.71
N LYS A 106 16.41 13.42 -2.68
CA LYS A 106 17.82 13.79 -2.62
C LYS A 106 18.06 14.77 -1.47
N GLY A 107 18.95 14.40 -0.55
CA GLY A 107 19.27 15.21 0.63
C GLY A 107 18.51 14.82 1.88
N ASP A 108 17.56 13.88 1.78
CA ASP A 108 16.88 13.33 2.95
C ASP A 108 17.80 12.37 3.72
N ASN A 109 17.70 12.39 5.04
CA ASN A 109 18.40 11.43 5.88
C ASN A 109 17.68 10.09 5.82
N ILE A 110 18.33 9.07 5.27
CA ILE A 110 17.78 7.71 5.20
C ILE A 110 17.78 7.11 6.60
N LYS A 111 16.60 7.04 7.23
CA LYS A 111 16.36 6.10 8.32
C LYS A 111 15.97 4.77 7.69
N THR A 112 16.65 3.68 8.05
CA THR A 112 16.30 2.36 7.53
C THR A 112 14.88 1.98 7.98
N PRO A 113 14.03 1.38 7.11
CA PRO A 113 12.66 0.98 7.45
C PRO A 113 12.53 -0.09 8.56
N HIS A 114 13.62 -0.46 9.24
CA HIS A 114 13.69 -1.58 10.17
C HIS A 114 14.02 -1.16 11.62
N LYS A 115 13.91 0.12 11.96
CA LYS A 115 14.04 0.60 13.35
C LYS A 115 12.98 1.64 13.73
N ALA A 116 11.73 1.41 13.33
CA ALA A 116 10.63 1.85 14.19
C ALA A 116 10.63 0.85 15.36
N ASN A 117 10.94 1.34 16.56
CA ASN A 117 11.15 0.52 17.74
C ASN A 117 10.04 -0.53 17.91
N GLU A 118 10.44 -1.78 18.20
CA GLU A 118 9.57 -2.86 18.71
C GLU A 118 9.04 -2.55 20.13
N THR A 119 8.66 -1.30 20.42
CA THR A 119 8.18 -0.85 21.73
C THR A 119 7.04 0.14 21.58
N GLU A 120 5.93 -0.31 21.02
CA GLU A 120 4.57 0.06 21.43
C GLU A 120 3.77 -1.26 21.31
N GLU A 121 4.13 -2.25 22.14
CA GLU A 121 3.38 -2.66 23.32
C GLU A 121 1.87 -2.84 23.08
N ASP A 122 1.46 -4.07 23.30
CA ASP A 122 0.10 -4.55 23.41
C ASP A 122 -0.74 -3.68 24.36
N ASP A 123 -1.64 -2.85 23.82
CA ASP A 123 -2.84 -2.43 24.56
C ASP A 123 -4.00 -3.35 24.18
N ILE A 124 -4.03 -4.47 24.89
CA ILE A 124 -5.24 -5.18 25.28
C ILE A 124 -6.06 -4.24 26.16
N GLU A 125 -7.35 -4.07 25.83
CA GLU A 125 -8.53 -3.97 26.70
C GLU A 125 -9.51 -2.83 26.33
N GLY A 126 -10.78 -3.22 26.17
CA GLY A 126 -11.94 -2.35 25.89
C GLY A 126 -13.07 -3.09 25.20
#